data_AF-A0A8J4AZV1-F1
#
_entry.id   AF-A0A8J4AZV1-F1
#
_cell.length_a   1.000
_cell.length_b   1.000
_cell.length_c   1.000
_cell.angle_alpha   90.00
_cell.angle_beta   90.00
_cell.angle_gamma   90.00
#
_symmetry.space_group_name_H-M   'P 1'
#
loop_
_entity.id
_entity.type
_entity.pdbx_description
1 polymer ?
#
loop_
_entity_poly.entity_id
_entity_poly.type
_entity_poly.pdbx_seq_one_letter_code
_entity_poly.pdbx_strand_id
1 'polypeptide(L)'
;MMPSAAVPSASTSYSTSHSLPVMRRWRSYFQSARRVPAVSRASGSPNPPGPDGEPPKTPINALEATIRRKQRELETTIRELGMEALDERLQSATQMPLNPPYRLSTLIAESVPQGRAVLVFEVARSGSETTTADLAELAKAYVTQGGASALVVRTDSEATPSGLRDLFTVQQAVPRVPVLARDWLIHPLQICEVKESGAAGALGIINQVTGRGTGVMSSFSAALGLDAPVEVVNAREVEQLAKLGVVFYAINVAVGLSVSMPGFSNRIAHGLLGELPFGAISLVGVRSLEEAAAARRSGADALLVKAELLQSYGKDVQALGNALQYAVTLDD
;
A
#
# COMPACT_ATOMS: atom_id res chain seq x y z
N MET A 1 -47.05 37.55 13.71
CA MET A 1 -47.13 36.51 12.65
C MET A 1 -45.84 36.56 11.85
N MET A 2 -44.90 35.68 12.17
CA MET A 2 -43.65 35.48 11.44
C MET A 2 -43.87 34.33 10.43
N PRO A 3 -43.48 34.44 9.16
CA PRO A 3 -43.68 33.35 8.21
C PRO A 3 -42.64 32.24 8.39
N SER A 4 -43.13 31.01 8.27
CA SER A 4 -42.44 29.73 8.44
C SER A 4 -41.33 29.50 7.40
N ALA A 5 -40.23 28.91 7.85
CA ALA A 5 -39.12 28.44 7.03
C ALA A 5 -39.55 27.25 6.14
N ALA A 6 -39.06 27.25 4.89
CA ALA A 6 -39.05 26.09 4.01
C ALA A 6 -37.59 25.74 3.68
N VAL A 7 -37.16 24.54 4.06
CA VAL A 7 -35.85 23.98 3.72
C VAL A 7 -35.95 23.32 2.34
N PRO A 8 -35.10 23.66 1.35
CA PRO A 8 -35.08 22.93 0.09
C PRO A 8 -34.32 21.61 0.25
N SER A 9 -34.98 20.49 -0.05
CA SER A 9 -34.37 19.18 -0.21
C SER A 9 -33.55 19.13 -1.50
N ALA A 10 -32.22 19.16 -1.39
CA ALA A 10 -31.33 18.96 -2.53
C ALA A 10 -31.06 17.46 -2.73
N SER A 11 -31.88 16.81 -3.57
CA SER A 11 -31.54 15.54 -4.19
C SER A 11 -30.64 15.82 -5.40
N THR A 12 -29.33 15.85 -5.19
CA THR A 12 -28.37 15.99 -6.30
C THR A 12 -28.11 14.61 -6.90
N SER A 13 -28.75 14.34 -8.03
CA SER A 13 -28.40 13.23 -8.92
C SER A 13 -27.00 13.47 -9.49
N TYR A 14 -26.04 12.61 -9.11
CA TYR A 14 -24.72 12.61 -9.73
C TYR A 14 -24.84 12.08 -11.17
N SER A 15 -24.76 13.01 -12.13
CA SER A 15 -24.63 12.73 -13.56
C SER A 15 -23.32 11.97 -13.85
N THR A 16 -23.44 10.80 -14.46
CA THR A 16 -22.37 9.84 -14.82
C THR A 16 -21.51 10.26 -16.02
N SER A 17 -21.31 11.55 -16.28
CA SER A 17 -20.64 12.02 -17.52
C SER A 17 -19.15 12.39 -17.40
N HIS A 18 -18.46 12.10 -16.29
CA HIS A 18 -17.06 12.53 -16.06
C HIS A 18 -15.98 11.44 -16.27
N SER A 19 -16.33 10.23 -16.70
CA SER A 19 -15.38 9.09 -16.82
C SER A 19 -14.54 9.05 -18.12
N LEU A 20 -14.85 9.87 -19.13
CA LEU A 20 -14.27 9.75 -20.48
C LEU A 20 -12.88 10.43 -20.70
N PRO A 21 -12.49 11.53 -20.02
CA PRO A 21 -11.16 12.15 -20.23
C PRO A 21 -10.02 11.32 -19.62
N VAL A 22 -10.31 10.60 -18.54
CA VAL A 22 -9.37 9.74 -17.84
C VAL A 22 -9.01 8.58 -18.75
N MET A 23 -9.99 7.81 -19.26
CA MET A 23 -9.82 6.65 -20.16
C MET A 23 -8.96 6.90 -21.41
N ARG A 24 -9.00 8.10 -22.02
CA ARG A 24 -8.15 8.43 -23.18
C ARG A 24 -6.67 8.61 -22.84
N ARG A 25 -6.30 9.05 -21.63
CA ARG A 25 -4.90 9.14 -21.18
C ARG A 25 -4.24 7.76 -21.02
N TRP A 26 -5.03 6.71 -20.76
CA TRP A 26 -4.53 5.34 -20.55
C TRP A 26 -3.98 4.75 -21.84
N ARG A 27 -4.71 4.85 -22.95
CA ARG A 27 -4.28 4.24 -24.23
C ARG A 27 -2.92 4.76 -24.69
N SER A 28 -2.65 6.06 -24.60
CA SER A 28 -1.35 6.62 -25.02
C SER A 28 -0.22 6.22 -24.06
N TYR A 29 -0.49 6.16 -22.75
CA TYR A 29 0.49 5.68 -21.78
C TYR A 29 0.83 4.20 -22.04
N PHE A 30 -0.16 3.33 -22.28
CA PHE A 30 0.08 1.90 -22.52
C PHE A 30 0.74 1.56 -23.86
N GLN A 31 0.41 2.30 -24.92
CA GLN A 31 1.13 2.19 -26.19
C GLN A 31 2.63 2.55 -26.02
N SER A 32 2.95 3.45 -25.10
CA SER A 32 4.33 3.79 -24.72
C SER A 32 4.96 2.87 -23.64
N ALA A 33 4.15 2.30 -22.75
CA ALA A 33 4.57 1.45 -21.63
C ALA A 33 5.03 0.04 -22.05
N ARG A 34 4.93 -0.30 -23.35
CA ARG A 34 5.68 -1.41 -23.96
C ARG A 34 7.20 -1.30 -23.76
N ARG A 35 7.70 -0.15 -23.28
CA ARG A 35 9.07 0.03 -22.80
C ARG A 35 9.04 0.40 -21.32
N VAL A 36 9.32 -0.56 -20.46
CA VAL A 36 9.53 -0.30 -19.03
C VAL A 36 10.80 0.54 -18.88
N PRO A 37 10.81 1.59 -18.04
CA PRO A 37 12.03 2.36 -17.80
C PRO A 37 13.12 1.43 -17.27
N ALA A 38 14.31 1.49 -17.86
CA ALA A 38 15.49 0.90 -17.22
C ALA A 38 15.63 1.55 -15.83
N VAL A 39 15.72 0.74 -14.77
CA VAL A 39 16.01 1.21 -13.42
C VAL A 39 17.25 2.10 -13.52
N SER A 40 17.12 3.39 -13.21
CA SER A 40 18.24 4.32 -13.38
C SER A 40 19.33 3.91 -12.40
N ARG A 41 20.47 3.44 -12.91
CA ARG A 41 21.65 3.18 -12.07
C ARG A 41 21.98 4.46 -11.31
N ALA A 42 21.78 4.46 -10.00
CA ALA A 42 22.38 5.46 -9.14
C ALA A 42 23.90 5.37 -9.37
N SER A 43 24.51 6.49 -9.71
CA SER A 43 25.95 6.62 -9.97
C SER A 43 26.74 6.34 -8.69
N GLY A 44 27.10 5.08 -8.47
CA GLY A 44 28.00 4.63 -7.43
C GLY A 44 28.88 3.52 -7.99
N SER A 45 30.19 3.61 -7.75
CA SER A 45 31.18 2.62 -8.20
C SER A 45 30.79 1.20 -7.76
N PRO A 46 31.04 0.15 -8.57
CA PRO A 46 30.68 -1.21 -8.21
C PRO A 46 31.49 -1.67 -6.99
N ASN A 47 30.82 -2.28 -6.01
CA ASN A 47 31.52 -3.05 -4.98
C ASN A 47 32.18 -4.29 -5.61
N PRO A 48 33.33 -4.74 -5.09
CA PRO A 48 33.99 -5.94 -5.58
C PRO A 48 33.08 -7.18 -5.45
N PRO A 49 33.16 -8.14 -6.38
CA PRO A 49 32.35 -9.36 -6.36
C PRO A 49 32.64 -10.22 -5.13
N GLY A 50 31.64 -10.99 -4.70
CA GLY A 50 31.75 -11.98 -3.63
C GLY A 50 32.61 -13.20 -4.03
N PRO A 51 32.86 -14.14 -3.10
CA PRO A 51 33.79 -15.25 -3.27
C PRO A 51 33.49 -16.17 -4.47
N ASP A 52 32.25 -16.19 -4.97
CA ASP A 52 31.82 -17.02 -6.10
C ASP A 52 31.73 -16.25 -7.43
N GLY A 53 32.26 -15.03 -7.50
CA GLY A 53 32.13 -14.16 -8.67
C GLY A 53 30.75 -13.53 -8.85
N GLU A 54 29.79 -13.84 -7.97
CA GLU A 54 28.51 -13.17 -7.90
C GLU A 54 28.66 -11.75 -7.30
N PRO A 55 27.99 -10.73 -7.87
CA PRO A 55 27.98 -9.41 -7.26
C PRO A 55 27.40 -9.48 -5.83
N PRO A 56 27.92 -8.70 -4.87
CA PRO A 56 27.43 -8.72 -3.49
C PRO A 56 25.92 -8.45 -3.45
N LYS A 57 25.18 -9.23 -2.66
CA LYS A 57 23.75 -9.04 -2.41
C LYS A 57 23.51 -7.76 -1.61
N THR A 58 23.44 -6.63 -2.31
CA THR A 58 23.02 -5.35 -1.75
C THR A 58 21.49 -5.22 -1.81
N PRO A 59 20.86 -4.40 -0.95
CA PRO A 59 19.41 -4.14 -1.01
C PRO A 59 18.94 -3.64 -2.38
N ILE A 60 19.78 -2.86 -3.07
CA ILE A 60 19.53 -2.34 -4.42
C ILE A 60 19.48 -3.49 -5.44
N ASN A 61 20.42 -4.43 -5.37
CA ASN A 61 20.47 -5.59 -6.27
C ASN A 61 19.27 -6.52 -6.06
N ALA A 62 18.79 -6.65 -4.82
CA ALA A 62 17.60 -7.46 -4.50
C ALA A 62 16.32 -6.84 -5.09
N LEU A 63 16.12 -5.53 -4.91
CA LEU A 63 14.99 -4.81 -5.49
C LEU A 63 14.97 -4.94 -7.02
N GLU A 64 16.11 -4.70 -7.68
CA GLU A 64 16.21 -4.84 -9.14
C GLU A 64 15.84 -6.26 -9.61
N ALA A 65 16.30 -7.29 -8.91
CA ALA A 65 15.98 -8.67 -9.25
C ALA A 65 14.47 -8.95 -9.15
N THR A 66 13.83 -8.48 -8.07
CA THR A 66 12.38 -8.62 -7.88
C THR A 66 11.59 -7.91 -8.97
N ILE A 67 11.96 -6.67 -9.32
CA ILE A 67 11.27 -5.93 -10.39
C ILE A 67 11.43 -6.63 -11.74
N ARG A 68 12.62 -7.14 -12.07
CA ARG A 68 12.84 -7.90 -13.32
C ARG A 68 12.01 -9.18 -13.38
N ARG A 69 11.83 -9.87 -12.25
CA ARG A 69 10.95 -11.04 -12.18
C ARG A 69 9.50 -10.65 -12.47
N LYS A 70 8.98 -9.63 -11.78
CA LYS A 70 7.62 -9.11 -11.99
C LYS A 70 7.36 -8.67 -13.42
N GLN A 71 8.35 -8.05 -14.06
CA GLN A 71 8.26 -7.69 -15.48
C GLN A 71 8.06 -8.92 -16.37
N ARG A 72 8.85 -9.99 -16.17
CA ARG A 72 8.71 -11.23 -16.95
C ARG A 72 7.38 -11.94 -16.74
N GLU A 73 6.93 -12.02 -15.48
CA GLU A 73 5.62 -12.57 -15.13
C GLU A 73 4.51 -11.82 -15.87
N LEU A 74 4.52 -10.50 -15.77
CA LEU A 74 3.52 -9.64 -16.40
C LEU A 74 3.56 -9.71 -17.93
N GLU A 75 4.73 -9.70 -18.54
CA GLU A 75 4.89 -9.86 -20.00
C GLU A 75 4.30 -11.18 -20.50
N THR A 76 4.43 -12.24 -19.70
CA THR A 76 3.88 -13.56 -20.01
C THR A 76 2.35 -13.52 -19.91
N THR A 77 1.80 -13.01 -18.81
CA THR A 77 0.36 -12.84 -18.61
C THR A 77 -0.28 -11.97 -19.70
N ILE A 78 0.32 -10.83 -20.05
CA ILE A 78 -0.20 -9.94 -21.10
C ILE A 78 -0.16 -10.61 -22.48
N ARG A 79 0.89 -11.39 -22.76
CA ARG A 79 1.01 -12.13 -24.03
C ARG A 79 -0.05 -13.21 -24.15
N GLU A 80 -0.30 -13.95 -23.07
CA GLU A 80 -1.31 -15.02 -23.02
C GLU A 80 -2.74 -14.46 -23.08
N LEU A 81 -3.00 -13.36 -22.37
CA LEU A 81 -4.31 -12.70 -22.37
C LEU A 81 -4.63 -12.08 -23.74
N GLY A 82 -3.63 -11.50 -24.40
CA GLY A 82 -3.82 -10.70 -25.61
C GLY A 82 -4.29 -9.28 -25.32
N MET A 83 -4.04 -8.37 -26.26
CA MET A 83 -4.28 -6.93 -26.05
C MET A 83 -5.77 -6.58 -25.91
N GLU A 84 -6.64 -7.27 -26.63
CA GLU A 84 -8.07 -7.00 -26.62
C GLU A 84 -8.70 -7.33 -25.25
N ALA A 85 -8.43 -8.54 -24.74
CA ALA A 85 -8.90 -8.94 -23.41
C ALA A 85 -8.23 -8.15 -22.28
N LEU A 86 -6.98 -7.70 -22.44
CA LEU A 86 -6.35 -6.76 -21.50
C LEU A 86 -7.13 -5.45 -21.44
N ASP A 87 -7.43 -4.85 -22.60
CA ASP A 87 -8.17 -3.59 -22.67
C ASP A 87 -9.58 -3.73 -22.08
N GLU A 88 -10.25 -4.85 -22.36
CA GLU A 88 -11.57 -5.16 -21.77
C GLU A 88 -11.48 -5.28 -20.25
N ARG A 89 -10.50 -6.02 -19.72
CA ARG A 89 -10.31 -6.22 -18.28
C ARG A 89 -9.99 -4.91 -17.54
N LEU A 90 -9.17 -4.04 -18.13
CA LEU A 90 -8.90 -2.71 -17.55
C LEU A 90 -10.14 -1.83 -17.53
N GLN A 91 -11.01 -1.92 -18.54
CA GLN A 91 -12.25 -1.16 -18.62
C GLN A 91 -13.31 -1.68 -17.64
N SER A 92 -13.56 -2.99 -17.64
CA SER A 92 -14.59 -3.62 -16.79
C SER A 92 -14.28 -3.48 -15.31
N ALA A 93 -12.99 -3.48 -14.93
CA ALA A 93 -12.57 -3.23 -13.55
C ALA A 93 -13.10 -1.89 -13.00
N THR A 94 -13.21 -0.84 -13.83
CA THR A 94 -13.75 0.47 -13.40
C THR A 94 -15.26 0.44 -13.13
N GLN A 95 -15.97 -0.55 -13.65
CA GLN A 95 -17.41 -0.71 -13.49
C GLN A 95 -17.77 -1.67 -12.35
N MET A 96 -16.82 -2.48 -11.90
CA MET A 96 -17.03 -3.40 -10.79
C MET A 96 -17.20 -2.61 -9.47
N PRO A 97 -18.26 -2.86 -8.70
CA PRO A 97 -18.44 -2.21 -7.41
C PRO A 97 -17.36 -2.66 -6.42
N LEU A 98 -17.08 -1.82 -5.41
CA LEU A 98 -16.23 -2.24 -4.30
C LEU A 98 -16.96 -3.29 -3.47
N ASN A 99 -16.27 -4.39 -3.18
CA ASN A 99 -16.81 -5.45 -2.35
C ASN A 99 -15.69 -6.13 -1.53
N PRO A 100 -15.65 -5.94 -0.19
CA PRO A 100 -16.55 -5.11 0.61
C PRO A 100 -16.18 -3.61 0.52
N PRO A 101 -17.10 -2.66 0.81
CA PRO A 101 -16.88 -1.23 0.59
C PRO A 101 -16.05 -0.55 1.70
N TYR A 102 -15.32 -1.32 2.53
CA TYR A 102 -14.55 -0.76 3.65
C TYR A 102 -13.20 -0.22 3.15
N ARG A 103 -12.85 0.97 3.61
CA ARG A 103 -11.70 1.75 3.12
C ARG A 103 -10.78 2.11 4.27
N LEU A 104 -9.47 1.97 4.06
CA LEU A 104 -8.48 2.43 5.02
C LEU A 104 -8.52 3.96 5.13
N SER A 105 -8.66 4.68 4.02
CA SER A 105 -8.77 6.13 4.02
C SER A 105 -9.97 6.65 4.81
N THR A 106 -11.12 5.96 4.74
CA THR A 106 -12.30 6.30 5.56
C THR A 106 -12.06 6.04 7.04
N LEU A 107 -11.49 4.88 7.41
CA LEU A 107 -11.13 4.60 8.80
C LEU A 107 -10.16 5.63 9.38
N ILE A 108 -9.20 6.08 8.57
CA ILE A 108 -8.24 7.12 8.95
C ILE A 108 -8.97 8.45 9.19
N ALA A 109 -9.81 8.87 8.25
CA ALA A 109 -10.57 10.11 8.36
C ALA A 109 -11.49 10.16 9.59
N GLU A 110 -11.99 8.99 10.04
CA GLU A 110 -12.79 8.87 11.26
C GLU A 110 -11.96 8.83 12.55
N SER A 111 -10.78 8.21 12.51
CA SER A 111 -9.96 7.95 13.70
C SER A 111 -9.06 9.13 14.09
N VAL A 112 -8.45 9.79 13.10
CA VAL A 112 -7.48 10.87 13.34
C VAL A 112 -8.08 12.06 14.12
N PRO A 113 -9.31 12.55 13.82
CA PRO A 113 -9.95 13.60 14.62
C PRO A 113 -10.21 13.22 16.08
N GLN A 114 -10.24 11.92 16.40
CA GLN A 114 -10.39 11.41 17.77
C GLN A 114 -9.04 11.23 18.49
N GLY A 115 -7.95 11.75 17.91
CA GLY A 115 -6.61 11.63 18.49
C GLY A 115 -5.97 10.24 18.33
N ARG A 116 -6.57 9.34 17.54
CA ARG A 116 -6.10 7.94 17.39
C ARG A 116 -5.52 7.68 16.00
N ALA A 117 -4.37 7.01 15.94
CA ALA A 117 -3.88 6.45 14.68
C ALA A 117 -4.55 5.10 14.37
N VAL A 118 -4.71 4.80 13.08
CA VAL A 118 -5.20 3.49 12.63
C VAL A 118 -4.07 2.47 12.67
N LEU A 119 -4.29 1.36 13.38
CA LEU A 119 -3.35 0.24 13.42
C LEU A 119 -3.61 -0.70 12.23
N VAL A 120 -2.59 -0.88 11.39
CA VAL A 120 -2.61 -1.77 10.22
C VAL A 120 -1.60 -2.88 10.42
N PHE A 121 -2.05 -4.14 10.51
CA PHE A 121 -1.14 -5.27 10.78
C PHE A 121 -0.77 -6.00 9.48
N GLU A 122 0.51 -6.30 9.30
CA GLU A 122 0.98 -7.14 8.19
C GLU A 122 0.66 -8.62 8.45
N VAL A 123 0.01 -9.28 7.49
CA VAL A 123 -0.25 -10.72 7.49
C VAL A 123 0.66 -11.36 6.45
N ALA A 124 1.53 -12.25 6.91
CA ALA A 124 2.50 -12.94 6.08
C ALA A 124 2.70 -14.37 6.58
N ARG A 125 3.11 -15.26 5.67
CA ARG A 125 3.53 -16.61 6.04
C ARG A 125 4.81 -16.54 6.86
N SER A 126 4.85 -17.27 7.98
CA SER A 126 6.05 -17.38 8.82
C SER A 126 6.99 -18.51 8.37
N GLY A 127 6.55 -19.35 7.42
CA GLY A 127 7.33 -20.43 6.81
C GLY A 127 6.54 -21.16 5.72
N SER A 128 7.16 -22.18 5.10
CA SER A 128 6.53 -23.00 4.05
C SER A 128 5.27 -23.74 4.53
N GLU A 129 5.25 -24.14 5.80
CA GLU A 129 4.17 -24.92 6.41
C GLU A 129 2.94 -24.09 6.77
N THR A 130 3.04 -22.75 6.78
CA THR A 130 1.91 -21.89 7.09
C THR A 130 0.85 -22.04 5.99
N THR A 131 -0.35 -22.51 6.32
CA THR A 131 -1.43 -22.67 5.35
C THR A 131 -2.19 -21.35 5.15
N THR A 132 -3.00 -21.28 4.09
CA THR A 132 -3.93 -20.15 3.89
C THR A 132 -4.98 -20.07 5.00
N ALA A 133 -5.33 -21.20 5.63
CA ALA A 133 -6.23 -21.24 6.79
C ALA A 133 -5.57 -20.65 8.05
N ASP A 134 -4.28 -20.91 8.27
CA ASP A 134 -3.53 -20.30 9.37
C ASP A 134 -3.51 -18.77 9.25
N LEU A 135 -3.40 -18.23 8.03
CA LEU A 135 -3.47 -16.79 7.80
C LEU A 135 -4.86 -16.22 8.11
N ALA A 136 -5.94 -16.95 7.81
CA ALA A 136 -7.29 -16.53 8.19
C ALA A 136 -7.46 -16.47 9.71
N GLU A 137 -6.96 -17.47 10.45
CA GLU A 137 -7.00 -17.46 11.91
C GLU A 137 -6.11 -16.37 12.52
N LEU A 138 -4.92 -16.15 11.93
CA LEU A 138 -4.04 -15.05 12.33
C LEU A 138 -4.70 -13.69 12.11
N ALA A 139 -5.35 -13.48 10.97
CA ALA A 139 -6.09 -12.26 10.67
C ALA A 139 -7.22 -11.99 11.67
N LYS A 140 -8.00 -13.03 12.02
CA LYS A 140 -9.02 -12.93 13.07
C LYS A 140 -8.42 -12.57 14.42
N ALA A 141 -7.30 -13.18 14.81
CA ALA A 141 -6.62 -12.88 16.07
C ALA A 141 -6.10 -11.43 16.09
N TYR A 142 -5.48 -10.96 15.02
CA TYR A 142 -5.01 -9.57 14.90
C TYR A 142 -6.15 -8.56 15.06
N VAL A 143 -7.30 -8.81 14.45
CA VAL A 143 -8.48 -7.92 14.54
C VAL A 143 -9.13 -8.00 15.92
N THR A 144 -9.38 -9.20 16.44
CA THR A 144 -10.19 -9.39 17.66
C THR A 144 -9.42 -9.21 18.97
N GLN A 145 -8.11 -9.51 18.97
CA GLN A 145 -7.26 -9.47 20.16
C GLN A 145 -6.17 -8.42 20.04
N GLY A 146 -5.62 -8.22 18.84
CA GLY A 146 -4.49 -7.31 18.60
C GLY A 146 -4.89 -5.85 18.35
N GLY A 147 -6.17 -5.58 18.15
CA GLY A 147 -6.68 -4.23 17.87
C GLY A 147 -6.37 -3.73 16.45
N ALA A 148 -6.01 -4.62 15.52
CA ALA A 148 -5.80 -4.25 14.13
C ALA A 148 -7.14 -3.75 13.52
N SER A 149 -7.12 -2.53 12.98
CA SER A 149 -8.28 -1.90 12.34
C SER A 149 -8.30 -2.13 10.82
N ALA A 150 -7.14 -2.44 10.24
CA ALA A 150 -6.98 -2.88 8.85
C ALA A 150 -5.84 -3.89 8.77
N LEU A 151 -5.77 -4.63 7.65
CA LEU A 151 -4.73 -5.61 7.40
C LEU A 151 -4.03 -5.35 6.07
N VAL A 152 -2.77 -5.75 5.98
CA VAL A 152 -1.99 -5.79 4.74
C VAL A 152 -1.46 -7.19 4.54
N VAL A 153 -1.88 -7.89 3.49
CA VAL A 153 -1.46 -9.26 3.19
C VAL A 153 -0.35 -9.24 2.16
N ARG A 154 0.79 -9.88 2.43
CA ARG A 154 1.84 -10.06 1.41
C ARG A 154 1.36 -11.03 0.34
N THR A 155 1.44 -10.65 -0.93
CA THR A 155 0.96 -11.47 -2.06
C THR A 155 2.02 -11.77 -3.11
N ASP A 156 3.23 -11.25 -2.92
CA ASP A 156 4.33 -11.51 -3.84
C ASP A 156 4.66 -13.01 -3.91
N SER A 157 4.66 -13.58 -5.11
CA SER A 157 4.81 -15.03 -5.36
C SER A 157 6.08 -15.67 -4.78
N GLU A 158 7.15 -14.89 -4.62
CA GLU A 158 8.41 -15.35 -4.02
C GLU A 158 8.30 -15.48 -2.49
N ALA A 159 7.49 -14.63 -1.86
CA ALA A 159 7.21 -14.70 -0.43
C ALA A 159 6.01 -15.61 -0.09
N THR A 160 5.03 -15.70 -1.00
CA THR A 160 3.77 -16.40 -0.80
C THR A 160 3.38 -17.21 -2.05
N PRO A 161 3.58 -18.55 -2.05
CA PRO A 161 3.27 -19.39 -3.22
C PRO A 161 1.82 -19.35 -3.69
N SER A 162 0.89 -19.04 -2.78
CA SER A 162 -0.55 -18.91 -3.04
C SER A 162 -0.97 -17.51 -3.50
N GLY A 163 -0.08 -16.51 -3.44
CA GLY A 163 -0.31 -15.14 -3.92
C GLY A 163 -1.64 -14.54 -3.47
N LEU A 164 -2.44 -14.05 -4.43
CA LEU A 164 -3.74 -13.43 -4.20
C LEU A 164 -4.79 -14.34 -3.53
N ARG A 165 -4.59 -15.66 -3.52
CA ARG A 165 -5.49 -16.59 -2.80
C ARG A 165 -5.43 -16.40 -1.29
N ASP A 166 -4.26 -16.05 -0.75
CA ASP A 166 -4.11 -15.73 0.67
C ASP A 166 -4.88 -14.45 1.02
N LEU A 167 -4.74 -13.42 0.17
CA LEU A 167 -5.49 -12.17 0.29
C LEU A 167 -7.00 -12.40 0.30
N PHE A 168 -7.51 -13.17 -0.66
CA PHE A 168 -8.95 -13.50 -0.73
C PHE A 168 -9.41 -14.23 0.55
N THR A 169 -8.65 -15.22 1.01
CA THR A 169 -9.04 -16.01 2.18
C THR A 169 -9.00 -15.19 3.47
N VAL A 170 -7.99 -14.33 3.64
CA VAL A 170 -7.92 -13.39 4.76
C VAL A 170 -9.09 -12.40 4.71
N GLN A 171 -9.41 -11.85 3.54
CA GLN A 171 -10.55 -10.96 3.39
C GLN A 171 -11.85 -11.65 3.81
N GLN A 172 -12.08 -12.90 3.39
CA GLN A 172 -13.30 -13.64 3.75
C GLN A 172 -13.38 -13.93 5.25
N ALA A 173 -12.23 -14.09 5.92
CA ALA A 173 -12.17 -14.30 7.36
C ALA A 173 -12.53 -13.05 8.18
N VAL A 174 -12.32 -11.85 7.63
CA VAL A 174 -12.57 -10.56 8.29
C VAL A 174 -13.35 -9.59 7.36
N PRO A 175 -14.60 -9.91 6.98
CA PRO A 175 -15.30 -9.24 5.87
C PRO A 175 -15.66 -7.77 6.13
N ARG A 176 -15.50 -7.29 7.38
CA ARG A 176 -15.77 -5.90 7.79
C ARG A 176 -14.50 -5.06 8.00
N VAL A 177 -13.34 -5.61 7.67
CA VAL A 177 -12.03 -4.98 7.87
C VAL A 177 -11.41 -4.69 6.50
N PRO A 178 -10.88 -3.47 6.25
CA PRO A 178 -10.12 -3.21 5.04
C PRO A 178 -8.89 -4.11 4.99
N VAL A 179 -8.77 -4.91 3.92
CA VAL A 179 -7.60 -5.75 3.67
C VAL A 179 -6.94 -5.29 2.38
N LEU A 180 -5.68 -4.88 2.47
CA LEU A 180 -4.89 -4.42 1.34
C LEU A 180 -3.93 -5.53 0.88
N ALA A 181 -3.66 -5.61 -0.42
CA ALA A 181 -2.57 -6.42 -0.94
C ALA A 181 -1.23 -5.69 -0.78
N ARG A 182 -0.15 -6.38 -0.44
CA ARG A 182 1.22 -5.86 -0.52
C ARG A 182 2.02 -6.65 -1.53
N ASP A 183 2.40 -5.96 -2.60
CA ASP A 183 3.16 -6.52 -3.71
C ASP A 183 3.94 -5.41 -4.44
N TRP A 184 4.77 -5.78 -5.42
CA TRP A 184 5.47 -4.87 -6.31
C TRP A 184 4.56 -4.53 -7.49
N LEU A 185 3.82 -3.43 -7.37
CA LEU A 185 2.85 -2.99 -8.35
C LEU A 185 3.56 -2.12 -9.40
N ILE A 186 3.74 -2.69 -10.59
CA ILE A 186 4.40 -2.05 -11.72
C ILE A 186 3.46 -1.85 -12.92
N HIS A 187 2.26 -2.43 -12.88
CA HIS A 187 1.29 -2.34 -13.97
C HIS A 187 -0.18 -2.33 -13.48
N PRO A 188 -1.07 -1.56 -14.12
CA PRO A 188 -2.50 -1.51 -13.83
C PRO A 188 -3.24 -2.86 -13.84
N LEU A 189 -2.79 -3.83 -14.64
CA LEU A 189 -3.35 -5.19 -14.60
C LEU A 189 -3.28 -5.80 -13.19
N GLN A 190 -2.17 -5.61 -12.46
CA GLN A 190 -2.02 -6.10 -11.09
C GLN A 190 -3.00 -5.40 -10.14
N ILE A 191 -3.33 -4.12 -10.39
CA ILE A 191 -4.32 -3.39 -9.60
C ILE A 191 -5.72 -3.97 -9.86
N CYS A 192 -6.05 -4.34 -11.09
CA CYS A 192 -7.29 -5.07 -11.39
C CYS A 192 -7.34 -6.41 -10.66
N GLU A 193 -6.27 -7.20 -10.71
CA GLU A 193 -6.20 -8.51 -10.02
C GLU A 193 -6.38 -8.37 -8.50
N VAL A 194 -5.82 -7.32 -7.91
CA VAL A 194 -6.03 -6.98 -6.50
C VAL A 194 -7.49 -6.62 -6.22
N LYS A 195 -8.13 -5.82 -7.09
CA LYS A 195 -9.56 -5.48 -6.97
C LYS A 195 -10.44 -6.73 -7.03
N GLU A 196 -10.20 -7.58 -8.02
CA GLU A 196 -10.95 -8.81 -8.26
C GLU A 196 -10.84 -9.80 -7.08
N SER A 197 -9.75 -9.71 -6.31
CA SER A 197 -9.52 -10.50 -5.09
C SER A 197 -10.30 -9.99 -3.86
N GLY A 198 -11.11 -8.92 -4.01
CA GLY A 198 -11.91 -8.33 -2.93
C GLY A 198 -11.13 -7.38 -2.01
N ALA A 199 -9.94 -6.94 -2.42
CA ALA A 199 -9.11 -6.06 -1.61
C ALA A 199 -9.73 -4.66 -1.48
N ALA A 200 -9.52 -4.06 -0.31
CA ALA A 200 -9.81 -2.65 -0.08
C ALA A 200 -8.76 -1.71 -0.68
N GLY A 201 -7.61 -2.24 -1.11
CA GLY A 201 -6.51 -1.42 -1.60
C GLY A 201 -5.25 -2.22 -1.86
N ALA A 202 -4.16 -1.51 -2.17
CA ALA A 202 -2.89 -2.12 -2.53
C ALA A 202 -1.70 -1.24 -2.11
N LEU A 203 -0.72 -1.82 -1.43
CA LEU A 203 0.55 -1.19 -1.06
C LEU A 203 1.68 -1.73 -1.95
N GLY A 204 2.57 -0.84 -2.37
CA GLY A 204 3.77 -1.18 -3.14
C GLY A 204 3.81 -0.60 -4.56
N ILE A 205 3.05 0.47 -4.80
CA ILE A 205 3.38 1.45 -5.83
C ILE A 205 4.56 2.27 -5.30
N ILE A 206 5.77 1.99 -5.79
CA ILE A 206 6.98 2.68 -5.35
C ILE A 206 7.40 3.68 -6.41
N ASN A 207 7.46 4.96 -6.06
CA ASN A 207 7.71 6.02 -7.04
C ASN A 207 9.05 5.85 -7.78
N GLN A 208 10.08 5.35 -7.10
CA GLN A 208 11.39 5.08 -7.71
C GLN A 208 11.34 3.95 -8.77
N VAL A 209 10.37 3.05 -8.67
CA VAL A 209 10.19 1.92 -9.59
C VAL A 209 9.29 2.32 -10.76
N THR A 210 8.16 2.96 -10.48
CA THR A 210 7.15 3.29 -11.48
C THR A 210 7.41 4.62 -12.18
N GLY A 211 8.16 5.53 -11.55
CA GLY A 211 8.65 6.78 -12.12
C GLY A 211 7.53 7.65 -12.69
N ARG A 212 7.54 7.89 -14.00
CA ARG A 212 6.48 8.67 -14.68
C ARG A 212 5.11 7.98 -14.64
N GLY A 213 5.06 6.68 -14.34
CA GLY A 213 3.84 5.90 -14.21
C GLY A 213 3.12 6.05 -12.87
N THR A 214 3.78 6.58 -11.83
CA THR A 214 3.22 6.60 -10.47
C THR A 214 1.88 7.32 -10.39
N GLY A 215 1.79 8.51 -11.00
CA GLY A 215 0.54 9.29 -11.01
C GLY A 215 -0.59 8.59 -11.76
N VAL A 216 -0.26 7.85 -12.83
CA VAL A 216 -1.22 7.01 -13.56
C VAL A 216 -1.70 5.89 -12.66
N MET A 217 -0.81 5.10 -12.06
CA MET A 217 -1.20 4.00 -11.18
C MET A 217 -2.04 4.47 -9.99
N SER A 218 -1.65 5.57 -9.35
CA SER A 218 -2.41 6.17 -8.25
C SER A 218 -3.82 6.60 -8.68
N SER A 219 -3.93 7.29 -9.83
CA SER A 219 -5.22 7.67 -10.41
C SER A 219 -6.06 6.44 -10.81
N PHE A 220 -5.42 5.35 -11.26
CA PHE A 220 -6.13 4.10 -11.60
C PHE A 220 -6.78 3.52 -10.37
N SER A 221 -5.99 3.35 -9.31
CA SER A 221 -6.45 2.79 -8.06
C SER A 221 -7.61 3.61 -7.51
N ALA A 222 -7.52 4.94 -7.55
CA ALA A 222 -8.62 5.82 -7.16
C ALA A 222 -9.88 5.61 -8.02
N ALA A 223 -9.76 5.51 -9.35
CA ALA A 223 -10.88 5.24 -10.25
C ALA A 223 -11.51 3.86 -10.04
N LEU A 224 -10.70 2.89 -9.58
CA LEU A 224 -11.16 1.57 -9.16
C LEU A 224 -11.78 1.57 -7.77
N GLY A 225 -11.68 2.68 -7.04
CA GLY A 225 -12.10 2.80 -5.66
C GLY A 225 -11.17 2.04 -4.70
N LEU A 226 -9.89 1.84 -5.01
CA LEU A 226 -8.86 1.16 -4.20
C LEU A 226 -7.95 2.15 -3.45
N ASP A 227 -7.56 1.85 -2.22
CA ASP A 227 -6.67 2.67 -1.40
C ASP A 227 -5.25 2.24 -1.74
N ALA A 228 -4.56 3.06 -2.52
CA ALA A 228 -3.21 2.73 -2.98
C ALA A 228 -2.20 3.79 -2.55
N PRO A 229 -1.75 3.76 -1.29
CA PRO A 229 -0.74 4.69 -0.83
C PRO A 229 0.55 4.50 -1.63
N VAL A 230 1.11 5.61 -2.11
CA VAL A 230 2.36 5.61 -2.88
C VAL A 230 3.53 5.61 -1.91
N GLU A 231 4.42 4.63 -2.04
CA GLU A 231 5.62 4.53 -1.22
C GLU A 231 6.64 5.60 -1.60
N VAL A 232 7.04 6.39 -0.60
CA VAL A 232 8.01 7.48 -0.70
C VAL A 232 9.09 7.35 0.38
N VAL A 233 10.29 7.83 0.06
CA VAL A 233 11.44 7.77 0.98
C VAL A 233 12.15 9.11 1.19
N ASN A 234 11.77 10.16 0.46
CA ASN A 234 12.34 11.50 0.60
C ASN A 234 11.35 12.61 0.20
N ALA A 235 11.63 13.85 0.64
CA ALA A 235 10.73 15.00 0.45
C ALA A 235 10.59 15.40 -1.03
N ARG A 236 11.64 15.18 -1.83
CA ARG A 236 11.61 15.46 -3.28
C ARG A 236 10.57 14.59 -3.99
N GLU A 237 10.42 13.33 -3.59
CA GLU A 237 9.37 12.45 -4.11
C GLU A 237 7.98 12.95 -3.71
N VAL A 238 7.80 13.36 -2.46
CA VAL A 238 6.54 13.95 -1.97
C VAL A 238 6.15 15.16 -2.82
N GLU A 239 7.07 16.12 -3.01
CA GLU A 239 6.85 17.33 -3.80
C GLU A 239 6.45 17.02 -5.25
N GLN A 240 7.15 16.05 -5.88
CA GLN A 240 6.85 15.63 -7.25
C GLN A 240 5.47 14.97 -7.36
N LEU A 241 5.12 14.10 -6.42
CA LEU A 241 3.86 13.39 -6.41
C LEU A 241 2.67 14.28 -6.05
N ALA A 242 2.88 15.29 -5.19
CA ALA A 242 1.89 16.31 -4.88
C ALA A 242 1.46 17.06 -6.15
N LYS A 243 2.41 17.40 -7.04
CA LYS A 243 2.13 18.01 -8.35
C LYS A 243 1.33 17.10 -9.29
N LEU A 244 1.34 15.79 -9.03
CA LEU A 244 0.57 14.78 -9.77
C LEU A 244 -0.78 14.46 -9.12
N GLY A 245 -1.14 15.13 -8.03
CA GLY A 245 -2.42 14.94 -7.33
C GLY A 245 -2.47 13.68 -6.46
N VAL A 246 -1.33 13.12 -6.07
CA VAL A 246 -1.30 12.03 -5.08
C VAL A 246 -1.66 12.58 -3.71
N VAL A 247 -2.56 11.89 -3.01
CA VAL A 247 -3.08 12.31 -1.69
C VAL A 247 -2.87 11.28 -0.59
N PHE A 248 -2.41 10.07 -0.93
CA PHE A 248 -2.17 9.00 0.04
C PHE A 248 -0.73 8.49 -0.11
N TYR A 249 0.05 8.66 0.95
CA TYR A 249 1.48 8.39 0.99
C TYR A 249 1.80 7.30 2.01
N ALA A 250 2.59 6.31 1.60
CA ALA A 250 3.21 5.35 2.50
C ALA A 250 4.66 5.76 2.74
N ILE A 251 5.01 6.11 3.97
CA ILE A 251 6.39 6.46 4.31
C ILE A 251 7.11 5.17 4.68
N ASN A 252 8.00 4.74 3.77
CA ASN A 252 8.78 3.55 3.99
C ASN A 252 10.10 3.90 4.65
N VAL A 253 10.16 3.71 5.96
CA VAL A 253 11.29 4.10 6.79
C VAL A 253 12.53 3.18 6.62
N ALA A 254 12.46 2.16 5.75
CA ALA A 254 13.51 1.14 5.61
C ALA A 254 14.14 1.01 4.21
N VAL A 255 13.59 1.63 3.16
CA VAL A 255 14.07 1.41 1.78
C VAL A 255 15.08 2.48 1.37
N GLY A 256 16.27 2.04 0.92
CA GLY A 256 17.29 2.88 0.30
C GLY A 256 18.46 3.31 1.19
N LEU A 257 18.48 2.91 2.46
CA LEU A 257 19.53 3.28 3.40
C LEU A 257 20.17 2.00 3.94
N SER A 258 21.27 1.56 3.31
CA SER A 258 22.12 0.45 3.78
C SER A 258 22.81 0.73 5.13
N VAL A 259 22.30 1.67 5.93
CA VAL A 259 22.88 2.09 7.20
C VAL A 259 21.78 2.04 8.26
N SER A 260 21.78 0.96 9.05
CA SER A 260 20.96 0.84 10.25
C SER A 260 21.56 1.70 11.37
N MET A 261 21.34 3.01 11.32
CA MET A 261 21.68 3.91 12.42
C MET A 261 20.46 4.07 13.34
N PRO A 262 20.60 3.82 14.66
CA PRO A 262 19.53 4.09 15.62
C PRO A 262 18.99 5.52 15.51
N GLY A 263 17.66 5.66 15.49
CA GLY A 263 16.96 6.96 15.41
C GLY A 263 16.96 7.66 14.04
N PHE A 264 17.63 7.12 13.02
CA PHE A 264 17.61 7.71 11.68
C PHE A 264 16.26 7.53 10.98
N SER A 265 15.64 6.37 11.17
CA SER A 265 14.28 6.06 10.71
C SER A 265 13.27 7.11 11.20
N ASN A 266 13.30 7.41 12.50
CA ASN A 266 12.39 8.37 13.12
C ASN A 266 12.56 9.79 12.59
N ARG A 267 13.80 10.24 12.30
CA ARG A 267 14.04 11.58 11.72
C ARG A 267 13.52 11.69 10.28
N ILE A 268 13.63 10.62 9.50
CA ILE A 268 13.08 10.57 8.14
C ILE A 268 11.54 10.58 8.19
N ALA A 269 10.93 9.76 9.03
CA ALA A 269 9.47 9.78 9.19
C ALA A 269 8.97 11.15 9.66
N HIS A 270 9.61 11.75 10.67
CA HIS A 270 9.23 13.07 11.19
C HIS A 270 9.37 14.17 10.13
N GLY A 271 10.51 14.23 9.44
CA GLY A 271 10.73 15.21 8.37
C GLY A 271 9.72 15.04 7.23
N LEU A 272 9.48 13.81 6.79
CA LEU A 272 8.57 13.55 5.68
C LEU A 272 7.10 13.82 6.00
N LEU A 273 6.66 13.49 7.22
CA LEU A 273 5.29 13.80 7.66
C LEU A 273 5.03 15.31 7.65
N GLY A 274 6.02 16.12 8.04
CA GLY A 274 5.93 17.58 7.98
C GLY A 274 5.92 18.17 6.57
N GLU A 275 6.41 17.43 5.57
CA GLU A 275 6.46 17.85 4.16
C GLU A 275 5.24 17.40 3.34
N LEU A 276 4.34 16.61 3.94
CA LEU A 276 3.14 16.16 3.25
C LEU A 276 2.21 17.34 2.93
N PRO A 277 1.58 17.38 1.75
CA PRO A 277 0.65 18.45 1.42
C PRO A 277 -0.57 18.40 2.34
N PHE A 278 -1.20 19.55 2.57
CA PHE A 278 -2.40 19.64 3.39
C PHE A 278 -3.50 18.69 2.89
N GLY A 279 -4.10 17.92 3.80
CA GLY A 279 -5.12 16.93 3.48
C GLY A 279 -4.58 15.60 2.94
N ALA A 280 -3.25 15.43 2.86
CA ALA A 280 -2.66 14.13 2.58
C ALA A 280 -2.89 13.15 3.74
N ILE A 281 -2.98 11.87 3.37
CA ILE A 281 -3.06 10.74 4.30
C ILE A 281 -1.70 10.06 4.35
N SER A 282 -1.28 9.65 5.55
CA SER A 282 -0.01 8.98 5.80
C SER A 282 -0.18 7.56 6.36
N LEU A 283 0.62 6.63 5.84
CA LEU A 283 0.81 5.29 6.39
C LEU A 283 2.30 5.09 6.68
N VAL A 284 2.69 4.91 7.94
CA VAL A 284 4.09 4.76 8.34
C VAL A 284 4.39 3.34 8.76
N GLY A 285 5.39 2.71 8.13
CA GLY A 285 5.83 1.36 8.48
C GLY A 285 6.73 1.32 9.71
N VAL A 286 6.38 0.52 10.72
CA VAL A 286 7.07 0.45 12.02
C VAL A 286 7.46 -0.97 12.41
N ARG A 287 8.61 -1.14 13.04
CA ARG A 287 9.21 -2.43 13.43
C ARG A 287 9.44 -2.55 14.94
N SER A 288 9.14 -1.51 15.71
CA SER A 288 9.22 -1.50 17.17
C SER A 288 8.17 -0.57 17.77
N LEU A 289 7.87 -0.74 19.06
CA LEU A 289 6.99 0.18 19.80
C LEU A 289 7.55 1.60 19.84
N GLU A 290 8.88 1.74 19.88
CA GLU A 290 9.54 3.05 19.85
C GLU A 290 9.31 3.75 18.49
N GLU A 291 9.47 3.03 17.37
CA GLU A 291 9.15 3.56 16.03
C GLU A 291 7.66 3.92 15.92
N ALA A 292 6.76 3.10 16.48
CA ALA A 292 5.32 3.37 16.51
C ALA A 292 4.99 4.67 17.28
N ALA A 293 5.53 4.82 18.50
CA ALA A 293 5.32 6.01 19.31
C ALA A 293 5.89 7.27 18.65
N ALA A 294 7.09 7.17 18.07
CA ALA A 294 7.73 8.29 17.38
C ALA A 294 6.96 8.72 16.12
N ALA A 295 6.51 7.76 15.31
CA ALA A 295 5.69 8.03 14.13
C ALA A 295 4.37 8.70 14.52
N ARG A 296 3.70 8.20 15.57
CA ARG A 296 2.46 8.81 16.07
C ARG A 296 2.68 10.24 16.54
N ARG A 297 3.69 10.49 17.39
CA ARG A 297 4.03 11.85 17.86
C ARG A 297 4.38 12.81 16.73
N SER A 298 4.82 12.28 15.59
CA SER A 298 5.11 13.06 14.38
C SER A 298 3.90 13.31 13.50
N GLY A 299 2.70 12.85 13.90
CA GLY A 299 1.46 13.08 13.16
C GLY A 299 1.06 11.98 12.19
N ALA A 300 1.63 10.77 12.28
CA ALA A 300 1.21 9.66 11.43
C ALA A 300 -0.28 9.33 11.63
N ASP A 301 -1.02 9.20 10.53
CA ASP A 301 -2.45 8.89 10.52
C ASP A 301 -2.69 7.38 10.72
N ALA A 302 -1.85 6.56 10.10
CA ALA A 302 -1.88 5.11 10.23
C ALA A 302 -0.48 4.53 10.41
N LEU A 303 -0.42 3.42 11.15
CA LEU A 303 0.81 2.70 11.46
C LEU A 303 0.73 1.30 10.89
N LEU A 304 1.60 0.99 9.93
CA LEU A 304 1.80 -0.36 9.40
C LEU A 304 2.77 -1.12 10.30
N VAL A 305 2.23 -1.97 11.16
CA VAL A 305 2.98 -2.86 12.05
C VAL A 305 3.55 -4.00 11.22
N LYS A 306 4.87 -3.98 11.04
CA LYS A 306 5.60 -4.95 10.19
C LYS A 306 5.86 -6.27 10.93
N ALA A 307 6.20 -7.30 10.15
CA ALA A 307 6.48 -8.64 10.62
C ALA A 307 7.47 -8.68 11.81
N GLU A 308 8.48 -7.81 11.84
CA GLU A 308 9.49 -7.79 12.92
C GLU A 308 8.86 -7.53 14.30
N LEU A 309 7.94 -6.57 14.39
CA LEU A 309 7.24 -6.28 15.65
C LEU A 309 6.19 -7.36 15.98
N LEU A 310 5.51 -7.89 14.96
CA LEU A 310 4.53 -8.97 15.16
C LEU A 310 5.21 -10.23 15.70
N GLN A 311 6.37 -10.58 15.17
CA GLN A 311 7.12 -11.76 15.56
C GLN A 311 7.74 -11.63 16.95
N SER A 312 8.10 -10.43 17.41
CA SER A 312 8.67 -10.24 18.75
C SER A 312 7.68 -10.59 19.88
N TYR A 313 6.39 -10.63 19.59
CA TYR A 313 5.33 -11.04 20.53
C TYR A 313 4.81 -12.46 20.28
N GLY A 314 5.29 -13.15 19.24
CA GLY A 314 4.92 -14.52 18.93
C GLY A 314 3.40 -14.71 18.81
N LYS A 315 2.83 -15.55 19.68
CA LYS A 315 1.37 -15.84 19.70
C LYS A 315 0.58 -14.90 20.63
N ASP A 316 1.24 -14.07 21.43
CA ASP A 316 0.57 -13.16 22.37
C ASP A 316 0.18 -11.86 21.68
N VAL A 317 -0.78 -11.98 20.77
CA VAL A 317 -1.32 -10.87 19.98
C VAL A 317 -2.01 -9.83 20.87
N GLN A 318 -2.59 -10.26 22.00
CA GLN A 318 -3.25 -9.36 22.94
C GLN A 318 -2.23 -8.47 23.67
N ALA A 319 -1.11 -9.01 24.13
CA ALA A 319 -0.05 -8.21 24.73
C ALA A 319 0.51 -7.17 23.75
N LEU A 320 0.70 -7.55 22.48
CA LEU A 320 1.09 -6.60 21.43
C LEU A 320 0.07 -5.49 21.26
N GLY A 321 -1.23 -5.83 21.17
CA GLY A 321 -2.31 -4.86 21.02
C GLY A 321 -2.34 -3.84 22.17
N ASN A 322 -2.25 -4.32 23.41
CA ASN A 322 -2.20 -3.47 24.60
C ASN A 322 -0.98 -2.53 24.57
N ALA A 323 0.19 -3.04 24.22
CA ALA A 323 1.42 -2.26 24.16
C ALA A 323 1.37 -1.19 23.05
N LEU A 324 0.80 -1.51 21.89
CA LEU A 324 0.60 -0.56 20.79
C LEU A 324 -0.40 0.53 21.18
N GLN A 325 -1.54 0.17 21.76
CA GLN A 325 -2.53 1.15 22.22
C GLN A 325 -1.89 2.16 23.19
N TYR A 326 -1.10 1.68 24.15
CA TYR A 326 -0.35 2.54 25.05
C TYR A 326 0.65 3.44 24.32
N ALA A 327 1.42 2.88 23.38
CA ALA A 327 2.47 3.61 22.67
C ALA A 327 1.96 4.71 21.71
N VAL A 328 0.73 4.57 21.19
CA VAL A 328 0.20 5.41 20.11
C VAL A 328 -0.99 6.29 20.54
N THR A 329 -1.37 6.22 21.81
CA THR A 329 -2.27 7.22 22.39
C THR A 329 -1.46 8.47 22.67
N LEU A 330 -1.91 9.62 22.17
CA LEU A 330 -1.35 10.90 22.57
C LEU A 330 -1.98 11.23 23.92
N ASP A 331 -1.19 11.24 25.00
CA ASP A 331 -1.65 11.77 26.28
C ASP A 331 -1.96 13.27 26.08
N ASP A 332 -3.13 13.72 26.55
CA ASP A 332 -3.54 15.14 26.59
C ASP A 332 -2.62 15.99 27.49
#